data_AF-A0A4R6MHW1-F1
#
_entry.id   AF-A0A4R6MHW1-F1
#
_cell.length_a   1.000
_cell.length_b   1.000
_cell.length_c   1.000
_cell.angle_alpha   90.00
_cell.angle_beta   90.00
_cell.angle_gamma   90.00
#
_symmetry.space_group_name_H-M   'P 1'
#
loop_
_entity.id
_entity.type
_entity.pdbx_description
1 polymer ?
#
loop_
_entity_poly.entity_id
_entity_poly.type
_entity_poly.pdbx_seq_one_letter_code
_entity_poly.pdbx_strand_id
1 'polypeptide(L)'
;MNPDRDTKKALRWDAGLRTSEPKAKVSGPEYSMSYACLSCKTAHKRHIDGAPSEYPLKMECPICKGVTFNLGRHFKAPKKSDDTQWKKVSFLIEHGFLFQKIRLDPNSSESVPYPKTLAEAKEFVIKYKDWAITHAL
;
A
#
# COMPACT_ATOMS: atom_id res chain seq x y z
N MET A 1 -18.58 -29.26 -20.53
CA MET A 1 -17.91 -28.09 -21.13
C MET A 1 -18.30 -26.87 -20.31
N ASN A 2 -17.34 -26.08 -19.80
CA ASN A 2 -17.67 -24.88 -19.03
C ASN A 2 -17.96 -23.72 -20.01
N PRO A 3 -19.13 -23.05 -19.90
CA PRO A 3 -19.42 -21.92 -20.78
C PRO A 3 -18.40 -20.80 -20.55
N ASP A 4 -18.06 -20.09 -21.64
CA ASP A 4 -17.19 -18.93 -21.60
C ASP A 4 -17.85 -17.78 -20.82
N ARG A 5 -17.07 -16.72 -20.57
CA ARG A 5 -17.50 -15.59 -19.76
C ARG A 5 -18.76 -14.92 -20.33
N ASP A 6 -18.84 -14.79 -21.65
CA ASP A 6 -19.87 -14.01 -22.31
C ASP A 6 -21.16 -14.83 -22.41
N THR A 7 -21.06 -16.15 -22.68
CA THR A 7 -22.19 -17.09 -22.55
C THR A 7 -22.77 -17.12 -21.13
N LYS A 8 -21.91 -17.17 -20.09
CA LYS A 8 -22.36 -17.08 -18.69
C LYS A 8 -23.06 -15.77 -18.38
N LYS A 9 -22.63 -14.67 -18.98
CA LYS A 9 -23.24 -13.35 -18.80
C LYS A 9 -24.64 -13.33 -19.43
N ALA A 10 -24.81 -13.84 -20.65
CA ALA A 10 -26.10 -13.94 -21.34
C ALA A 10 -27.12 -14.77 -20.55
N LEU A 11 -26.73 -15.98 -20.12
CA LEU A 11 -27.58 -16.85 -19.31
C LEU A 11 -28.09 -16.18 -18.02
N ARG A 12 -27.31 -15.27 -17.42
CA ARG A 12 -27.72 -14.52 -16.23
C ARG A 12 -28.72 -13.40 -16.54
N TRP A 13 -28.67 -12.82 -17.73
CA TRP A 13 -29.69 -11.86 -18.20
C TRP A 13 -30.99 -12.59 -18.53
N ASP A 14 -30.92 -13.69 -19.27
CA ASP A 14 -32.09 -14.51 -19.64
C ASP A 14 -32.82 -15.05 -18.41
N ALA A 15 -32.06 -15.49 -17.39
CA ALA A 15 -32.62 -15.97 -16.13
C ALA A 15 -33.12 -14.85 -15.20
N GLY A 16 -33.06 -13.57 -15.59
CA GLY A 16 -33.46 -12.44 -14.75
C GLY A 16 -32.57 -12.20 -13.52
N LEU A 17 -31.48 -12.96 -13.36
CA LEU A 17 -30.49 -12.81 -12.28
C LEU A 17 -29.67 -11.52 -12.41
N ARG A 18 -29.81 -10.82 -13.54
CA ARG A 18 -29.24 -9.51 -13.80
C ARG A 18 -30.33 -8.57 -14.28
N THR A 19 -30.67 -7.60 -13.44
CA THR A 19 -31.76 -6.64 -13.66
C THR A 19 -31.27 -5.25 -14.06
N SER A 20 -29.96 -5.03 -14.06
CA SER A 20 -29.37 -3.74 -14.44
C SER A 20 -28.04 -3.88 -15.16
N GLU A 21 -27.80 -2.93 -16.06
CA GLU A 21 -26.51 -2.78 -16.70
C GLU A 21 -25.43 -2.47 -15.65
N PRO A 22 -24.21 -3.01 -15.82
CA PRO A 22 -23.12 -2.63 -14.96
C PRO A 22 -22.84 -1.14 -15.13
N LYS A 23 -22.80 -0.39 -14.03
CA LYS A 23 -22.34 1.00 -14.06
C LYS A 23 -20.96 1.08 -14.72
N ALA A 24 -20.77 2.09 -15.56
CA ALA A 24 -19.47 2.38 -16.15
C ALA A 24 -18.43 2.51 -15.02
N LYS A 25 -17.27 1.86 -15.20
CA LYS A 25 -16.18 1.97 -14.24
C LYS A 25 -15.59 3.36 -14.36
N VAL A 26 -15.84 4.23 -13.39
CA VAL A 26 -15.10 5.49 -13.27
C VAL A 26 -13.70 5.15 -12.77
N SER A 27 -12.66 5.55 -13.50
CA SER A 27 -11.29 5.42 -13.02
C SER A 27 -11.12 6.27 -11.76
N GLY A 28 -10.50 5.70 -10.73
CA GLY A 28 -10.09 6.47 -9.56
C GLY A 28 -9.07 7.55 -9.91
N PRO A 29 -8.73 8.43 -8.96
CA PRO A 29 -7.73 9.47 -9.17
C PRO A 29 -6.40 8.88 -9.65
N GLU A 30 -5.70 9.62 -10.51
CA GLU A 30 -4.46 9.17 -11.17
C GLU A 30 -3.39 8.78 -10.15
N TYR A 31 -3.34 9.49 -9.02
CA TYR A 31 -2.32 9.33 -8.00
C TYR A 31 -2.90 9.08 -6.61
N SER A 32 -2.54 7.96 -5.98
CA SER A 32 -2.92 7.66 -4.59
C SER A 32 -1.79 6.99 -3.82
N MET A 33 -1.68 7.34 -2.54
CA MET A 33 -0.71 6.77 -1.62
C MET A 33 -1.36 5.76 -0.68
N SER A 34 -0.60 4.75 -0.25
CA SER A 34 -1.04 3.84 0.81
C SER A 34 -0.75 4.44 2.17
N TYR A 35 -1.78 4.63 2.99
CA TYR A 35 -1.63 4.98 4.40
C TYR A 35 -1.92 3.76 5.27
N ALA A 36 -0.95 3.31 6.05
CA ALA A 36 -1.05 2.12 6.88
C ALA A 36 -1.21 2.49 8.37
N CYS A 37 -2.18 1.88 9.03
CA CYS A 37 -2.37 1.98 10.47
C CYS A 37 -1.77 0.75 11.16
N LEU A 38 -0.81 0.97 12.04
CA LEU A 38 -0.18 -0.11 12.81
C LEU A 38 -1.11 -0.65 13.90
N SER A 39 -2.00 0.18 14.45
CA SER A 39 -2.92 -0.19 15.54
C SER A 39 -4.00 -1.16 15.07
N CYS A 40 -4.66 -0.86 13.95
CA CYS A 40 -5.73 -1.72 13.42
C CYS A 40 -5.28 -2.63 12.26
N LYS A 41 -3.99 -2.58 11.88
CA LYS A 41 -3.36 -3.43 10.85
C LYS A 41 -4.10 -3.39 9.51
N THR A 42 -4.44 -2.18 9.07
CA THR A 42 -5.07 -1.93 7.77
C THR A 42 -4.28 -0.89 6.98
N ALA A 43 -4.46 -0.90 5.66
CA ALA A 43 -3.98 0.19 4.81
C ALA A 43 -5.08 0.66 3.86
N HIS A 44 -5.12 1.96 3.64
CA HIS A 44 -6.12 2.61 2.79
C HIS A 44 -5.43 3.47 1.75
N LYS A 45 -5.91 3.39 0.52
CA LYS A 45 -5.48 4.29 -0.55
C LYS A 45 -6.15 5.66 -0.35
N ARG A 46 -5.34 6.71 -0.35
CA ARG A 46 -5.82 8.09 -0.24
C ARG A 46 -5.29 8.91 -1.40
N HIS A 47 -6.18 9.70 -1.96
CA HIS A 47 -5.85 10.80 -2.85
C HIS A 47 -6.04 12.09 -2.08
N ILE A 48 -5.15 13.04 -2.33
CA ILE A 48 -5.16 14.37 -1.76
C ILE A 48 -4.92 15.29 -2.94
N ASP A 49 -5.71 16.36 -3.02
CA ASP A 49 -5.54 17.36 -4.07
C ASP A 49 -4.18 18.05 -3.89
N GLY A 50 -3.46 18.25 -5.00
CA GLY A 50 -2.11 18.82 -5.00
C GLY A 50 -1.06 17.89 -5.59
N ALA A 51 0.20 18.31 -5.46
CA ALA A 51 1.33 17.55 -5.94
C ALA A 51 1.62 16.33 -5.04
N PRO A 52 2.15 15.22 -5.59
CA PRO A 52 2.53 14.05 -4.79
C PRO A 52 3.48 14.33 -3.63
N SER A 53 4.29 15.38 -3.70
CA SER A 53 5.19 15.86 -2.64
C SER A 53 4.46 16.49 -1.45
N GLU A 54 3.21 16.91 -1.63
CA GLU A 54 2.39 17.56 -0.59
C GLU A 54 1.61 16.55 0.25
N TYR A 55 1.67 15.26 -0.11
CA TYR A 55 1.02 14.22 0.67
C TYR A 55 1.67 14.13 2.05
N PRO A 56 0.90 14.27 3.14
CA PRO A 56 1.45 14.23 4.48
C PRO A 56 2.05 12.86 4.77
N LEU A 57 3.10 12.83 5.58
CA LEU A 57 3.71 11.57 6.03
C LEU A 57 2.78 10.80 6.97
N LYS A 58 1.86 11.50 7.63
CA LYS A 58 0.93 10.94 8.61
C LYS A 58 -0.47 11.51 8.46
N MET A 59 -1.48 10.71 8.80
CA MET A 59 -2.86 11.18 8.90
C MET A 59 -3.66 10.31 9.87
N GLU A 60 -4.87 10.76 10.22
CA GLU A 60 -5.79 10.00 11.06
C GLU A 60 -6.32 8.74 10.35
N CYS A 61 -6.37 7.62 11.09
CA CYS A 61 -6.95 6.38 10.64
C CYS A 61 -8.48 6.49 10.54
N PRO A 62 -9.08 6.20 9.38
CA PRO A 62 -10.54 6.27 9.23
C PRO A 62 -11.30 5.20 10.04
N ILE A 63 -10.62 4.15 10.50
CA ILE A 63 -11.24 3.03 11.22
C ILE A 63 -11.11 3.23 12.73
N CYS A 64 -9.87 3.36 13.23
CA CYS A 64 -9.60 3.35 14.67
C CYS A 64 -9.18 4.70 15.25
N LYS A 65 -9.16 5.76 14.42
CA LYS A 65 -8.76 7.12 14.82
C LYS A 65 -7.31 7.28 15.31
N GLY A 66 -6.52 6.21 15.29
CA GLY A 66 -5.07 6.25 15.53
C GLY A 66 -4.29 6.87 14.36
N VAL A 67 -2.97 6.88 14.47
CA VAL A 67 -2.09 7.42 13.43
C VAL A 67 -1.90 6.41 12.29
N THR A 68 -1.85 6.92 11.07
CA THR A 68 -1.42 6.16 9.88
C THR A 68 -0.20 6.80 9.27
N PHE A 69 0.62 5.98 8.61
CA PHE A 69 1.86 6.39 7.97
C PHE A 69 1.73 6.23 6.45
N ASN A 70 2.17 7.23 5.70
CA ASN A 70 2.25 7.18 4.25
C ASN A 70 3.42 6.27 3.84
N LEU A 71 3.10 5.09 3.32
CA LEU A 71 4.09 4.10 2.87
C LEU A 71 4.26 4.09 1.34
N GLY A 72 3.77 5.13 0.66
CA GLY A 72 3.89 5.30 -0.77
C GLY A 72 2.91 4.47 -1.60
N ARG A 73 2.90 4.73 -2.91
CA ARG A 73 1.92 4.17 -3.85
C ARG A 73 2.08 2.66 -4.09
N HIS A 74 3.27 2.10 -3.93
CA HIS A 74 3.57 0.71 -4.23
C HIS A 74 3.54 -0.21 -3.01
N PHE A 75 3.32 0.33 -1.81
CA PHE A 75 3.19 -0.48 -0.61
C PHE A 75 1.99 -1.43 -0.71
N LYS A 76 2.28 -2.71 -0.51
CA LYS A 76 1.31 -3.80 -0.41
C LYS A 76 1.18 -4.18 1.05
N ALA A 77 0.03 -3.88 1.63
CA ALA A 77 -0.22 -4.21 3.03
C ALA A 77 -0.20 -5.72 3.26
N PRO A 78 0.43 -6.19 4.35
CA PRO A 78 0.27 -7.57 4.78
C PRO A 78 -1.19 -7.89 5.11
N LYS A 79 -1.51 -9.18 5.22
CA LYS A 79 -2.81 -9.60 5.76
C LYS A 79 -2.95 -9.05 7.18
N LYS A 80 -4.17 -8.66 7.57
CA LYS A 80 -4.44 -8.10 8.91
C LYS A 80 -4.01 -9.04 10.05
N SER A 81 -4.14 -10.35 9.86
CA SER A 81 -3.77 -11.40 10.81
C SER A 81 -2.29 -11.78 10.80
N ASP A 82 -1.48 -11.21 9.90
CA ASP A 82 -0.05 -11.53 9.80
C ASP A 82 0.78 -10.63 10.71
N ASP A 83 0.74 -10.96 12.00
CA ASP A 83 1.40 -10.17 13.05
C ASP A 83 2.91 -10.06 12.85
N THR A 84 3.54 -11.10 12.28
CA THR A 84 4.98 -11.13 12.00
C THR A 84 5.33 -10.09 10.94
N GLN A 85 4.56 -10.00 9.85
CA GLN A 85 4.80 -8.99 8.83
C GLN A 85 4.46 -7.58 9.32
N TRP A 86 3.42 -7.41 10.14
CA TRP A 86 3.11 -6.11 10.73
C TRP A 86 4.19 -5.62 11.71
N LYS A 87 4.81 -6.52 12.49
CA LYS A 87 5.98 -6.17 13.32
C LYS A 87 7.14 -5.66 12.48
N LYS A 88 7.41 -6.29 11.33
CA LYS A 88 8.44 -5.81 10.38
C LYS A 88 8.11 -4.42 9.83
N VAL A 89 6.85 -4.18 9.46
CA VAL A 89 6.42 -2.86 8.98
C VAL A 89 6.59 -1.81 10.07
N SER A 90 6.17 -2.10 11.30
CA SER A 90 6.36 -1.20 12.47
C SER A 90 7.83 -0.86 12.65
N PHE A 91 8.68 -1.88 12.71
CA PHE A 91 10.12 -1.73 12.90
C PHE A 91 10.76 -0.85 11.80
N LEU A 92 10.42 -1.07 10.53
CA LEU A 92 10.94 -0.24 9.44
C LEU A 92 10.51 1.23 9.57
N ILE A 93 9.24 1.48 9.90
CA ILE A 93 8.71 2.84 10.11
C ILE A 93 9.42 3.53 11.27
N GLU A 94 9.59 2.81 12.39
CA GLU A 94 10.29 3.32 13.58
C GLU A 94 11.73 3.75 13.27
N HIS A 95 12.35 3.14 12.27
CA HIS A 95 13.69 3.46 11.79
C HIS A 95 13.72 4.37 10.56
N GLY A 96 12.61 5.03 10.20
CA GLY A 96 12.56 6.02 9.12
C GLY A 96 12.41 5.44 7.70
N PHE A 97 12.06 4.17 7.57
CA PHE A 97 11.81 3.52 6.28
C PHE A 97 10.32 3.36 6.01
N LEU A 98 9.80 4.25 5.17
CA LEU A 98 8.41 4.32 4.73
C LEU A 98 8.20 3.64 3.37
N PHE A 99 8.98 2.61 3.05
CA PHE A 99 8.94 1.92 1.74
C PHE A 99 9.25 2.85 0.56
N GLN A 100 9.99 3.94 0.80
CA GLN A 100 10.56 4.79 -0.24
C GLN A 100 11.57 4.02 -1.08
N LYS A 101 11.72 4.41 -2.35
CA LYS A 101 12.75 3.82 -3.22
C LYS A 101 14.14 4.24 -2.72
N ILE A 102 14.99 3.27 -2.45
CA ILE A 102 16.41 3.48 -2.14
C ILE A 102 17.20 3.18 -3.41
N ARG A 103 17.82 4.22 -3.99
CA ARG A 103 18.73 4.10 -5.13
C ARG A 103 20.15 4.36 -4.65
N LEU A 104 21.04 3.39 -4.87
CA LEU A 104 22.46 3.51 -4.51
C LEU A 104 23.24 4.28 -5.57
N ASP A 105 22.85 4.12 -6.84
CA ASP A 105 23.34 4.90 -7.96
C ASP A 105 22.18 5.79 -8.48
N PRO A 106 22.34 7.13 -8.47
CA PRO A 106 21.35 8.05 -9.02
C PRO A 106 21.00 7.81 -10.49
N ASN A 107 21.94 7.25 -11.27
CA ASN A 107 21.75 6.97 -12.70
C ASN A 107 21.11 5.61 -12.96
N SER A 108 20.96 4.76 -11.94
CA SER A 108 20.36 3.44 -12.08
C SER A 108 18.86 3.46 -11.83
N SER A 109 18.14 2.70 -12.67
CA SER A 109 16.71 2.44 -12.49
C SER A 109 16.43 1.39 -11.41
N GLU A 110 17.46 0.73 -10.89
CA GLU A 110 17.34 -0.26 -9.82
C GLU A 110 17.10 0.38 -8.46
N SER A 111 16.34 -0.31 -7.62
CA SER A 111 16.11 0.08 -6.23
C SER A 111 16.36 -1.11 -5.32
N VAL A 112 16.93 -0.82 -4.15
CA VAL A 112 17.16 -1.85 -3.13
C VAL A 112 15.83 -2.49 -2.74
N PRO A 113 15.72 -3.83 -2.78
CA PRO A 113 14.52 -4.52 -2.33
C PRO A 113 14.38 -4.41 -0.81
N TYR A 114 13.16 -4.17 -0.35
CA TYR A 114 12.84 -4.19 1.08
C TYR A 114 12.89 -5.62 1.66
N PRO A 115 13.24 -5.75 2.95
CA PRO A 115 13.41 -7.04 3.61
C PRO A 115 12.08 -7.82 3.67
N LYS A 116 12.17 -9.14 3.57
CA LYS A 116 11.02 -10.05 3.63
C LYS A 116 10.68 -10.43 5.07
N THR A 117 11.69 -10.52 5.93
CA THR A 117 11.56 -10.94 7.34
C THR A 117 11.93 -9.83 8.32
N LEU A 118 11.56 -9.99 9.59
CA LEU A 118 11.96 -9.05 10.65
C LEU A 118 13.47 -9.11 10.94
N ALA A 119 14.10 -10.28 10.79
CA ALA A 119 15.55 -10.43 10.98
C ALA A 119 16.32 -9.64 9.93
N GLU A 120 15.97 -9.81 8.64
CA GLU A 120 16.53 -9.00 7.55
C GLU A 120 16.28 -7.51 7.74
N ALA A 121 15.14 -7.12 8.32
CA ALA A 121 14.86 -5.71 8.59
C ALA A 121 15.84 -5.09 9.59
N LYS A 122 16.28 -5.83 10.60
CA LYS A 122 17.28 -5.35 11.56
C LYS A 122 18.63 -5.07 10.88
N GLU A 123 19.03 -5.93 9.96
CA GLU A 123 20.26 -5.71 9.16
C GLU A 123 20.08 -4.56 8.18
N PHE A 124 18.90 -4.47 7.55
CA PHE A 124 18.56 -3.47 6.55
C PHE A 124 18.66 -2.04 7.11
N VAL A 125 18.10 -1.79 8.30
CA VAL A 125 18.09 -0.44 8.89
C VAL A 125 19.49 0.04 9.26
N ILE A 126 20.40 -0.88 9.59
CA ILE A 126 21.81 -0.57 9.85
C ILE A 126 22.52 -0.25 8.54
N LYS A 127 22.36 -1.13 7.53
CA LYS A 127 23.04 -1.02 6.25
C LYS A 127 22.65 0.23 5.46
N TYR A 128 21.38 0.61 5.50
CA TYR A 128 20.83 1.71 4.70
C TYR A 128 20.43 2.93 5.54
N LYS A 129 20.98 3.08 6.74
CA LYS A 129 20.64 4.15 7.70
C LYS A 129 20.62 5.56 7.09
N ASP A 130 21.52 5.84 6.13
CA ASP A 130 21.66 7.17 5.52
C ASP A 130 20.50 7.51 4.55
N TRP A 131 19.68 6.52 4.18
CA TRP A 131 18.46 6.69 3.39
C TRP A 131 17.18 6.73 4.25
N ALA A 132 17.30 6.66 5.57
CA ALA A 132 16.18 6.81 6.48
C ALA A 132 15.64 8.24 6.43
N ILE A 133 14.31 8.38 6.43
CA ILE A 133 13.65 9.67 6.50
C ILE A 133 13.64 10.11 7.96
N THR A 134 14.43 11.14 8.27
CA THR A 134 14.64 11.67 9.63
C THR A 134 13.39 12.22 10.31
N HIS A 135 12.35 12.56 9.54
CA HIS A 135 11.09 13.15 10.05
C HIS A 135 9.91 12.17 9.96
N ALA A 136 10.18 10.86 9.88
CA ALA A 136 9.13 9.84 9.75
C ALA A 136 8.33 9.61 11.05
N LEU A 137 8.91 9.95 12.20
CA LEU A 137 8.30 9.86 13.53
C LEU A 137 8.05 11.25 14.14
#